data_AF-A0A950P531-F1
#
_entry.id   AF-A0A950P531-F1
#
_cell.length_a   1.000
_cell.length_b   1.000
_cell.length_c   1.000
_cell.angle_alpha   90.00
_cell.angle_beta   90.00
_cell.angle_gamma   90.00
#
_symmetry.space_group_name_H-M   'P 1'
#
loop_
_entity.id
_entity.type
_entity.pdbx_description
1 polymer ?
#
loop_
_entity_poly.entity_id
_entity_poly.type
_entity_poly.pdbx_seq_one_letter_code
_entity_poly.pdbx_strand_id
1 'polypeptide(L)'
;ILSENTGAHEELSEYALSVNPFDIQELADSIHAALTMDPEERRRRHEGLKSIVTSRDPGHWIDEQLADIQRKDTGRIVGDI
;
A
#
# COMPACT_ATOMS: atom_id res chain seq x y z
N ILE A 1 -1.41 -11.54 3.62
CA ILE A 1 -2.35 -11.85 2.51
C ILE A 1 -3.02 -10.54 2.14
N LEU A 2 -3.06 -10.20 0.87
CA LEU A 2 -3.53 -8.90 0.38
C LEU A 2 -4.30 -9.11 -0.93
N SER A 3 -5.51 -8.56 -1.00
CA SER A 3 -6.29 -8.60 -2.24
C SER A 3 -5.62 -7.75 -3.31
N GLU A 4 -5.54 -8.28 -4.54
CA GLU A 4 -5.05 -7.55 -5.72
C GLU A 4 -5.88 -6.31 -6.07
N ASN A 5 -7.13 -6.25 -5.63
CA ASN A 5 -8.02 -5.11 -5.87
C ASN A 5 -7.85 -3.98 -4.84
N THR A 6 -6.97 -4.14 -3.85
CA THR A 6 -6.74 -3.12 -2.83
C THR A 6 -5.78 -2.07 -3.38
N GLY A 7 -6.05 -0.77 -3.17
CA GLY A 7 -5.12 0.29 -3.61
C GLY A 7 -3.70 0.14 -3.03
N ALA A 8 -3.57 -0.41 -1.83
CA ALA A 8 -2.26 -0.71 -1.22
C ALA A 8 -1.50 -1.87 -1.91
N HIS A 9 -2.14 -2.64 -2.79
CA HIS A 9 -1.51 -3.75 -3.51
C HIS A 9 -0.40 -3.26 -4.45
N GLU A 10 -0.59 -2.12 -5.09
CA GLU A 10 0.42 -1.52 -5.97
C GLU A 10 1.76 -1.28 -5.24
N GLU A 11 1.70 -1.03 -3.93
CA GLU A 11 2.88 -0.71 -3.13
C GLU A 11 3.39 -1.91 -2.32
N LEU A 12 2.49 -2.78 -1.85
CA LEU A 12 2.82 -3.82 -0.87
C LEU A 12 2.92 -5.22 -1.49
N SER A 13 2.56 -5.41 -2.75
CA SER A 13 2.47 -6.73 -3.41
C SER A 13 3.78 -7.51 -3.40
N GLU A 14 4.94 -6.84 -3.51
CA GLU A 14 6.27 -7.48 -3.50
C GLU A 14 6.48 -8.37 -2.27
N TYR A 15 6.01 -7.92 -1.10
CA TYR A 15 6.20 -8.63 0.17
C TYR A 15 4.92 -9.30 0.68
N ALA A 16 3.75 -8.97 0.12
CA ALA A 16 2.49 -9.60 0.46
C ALA A 16 2.28 -10.94 -0.25
N LEU A 17 1.41 -11.78 0.31
CA LEU A 17 0.79 -12.88 -0.42
C LEU A 17 -0.43 -12.32 -1.14
N SER A 18 -0.30 -12.02 -2.42
CA SER A 18 -1.39 -11.49 -3.25
C SER A 18 -2.42 -12.57 -3.55
N VAL A 19 -3.70 -12.20 -3.51
CA VAL A 19 -4.82 -13.12 -3.79
C VAL A 19 -5.93 -12.42 -4.57
N ASN A 20 -6.64 -13.15 -5.42
CA ASN A 20 -7.94 -12.73 -5.92
C ASN A 20 -9.00 -12.94 -4.80
N PRO A 21 -9.71 -11.89 -4.35
CA PRO A 21 -10.68 -12.01 -3.26
C PRO A 21 -11.94 -12.82 -3.62
N PHE A 22 -12.15 -13.10 -4.91
CA PHE A 22 -13.28 -13.89 -5.40
C PHE A 22 -12.95 -15.36 -5.58
N ASP A 23 -11.66 -15.74 -5.45
CA ASP A 23 -11.23 -17.13 -5.46
C ASP A 23 -11.04 -17.64 -4.01
N ILE A 24 -12.05 -18.39 -3.53
CA ILE A 24 -12.05 -18.93 -2.18
C ILE A 24 -10.95 -19.99 -1.99
N GLN A 25 -10.62 -20.74 -3.04
CA GLN A 25 -9.61 -21.80 -2.94
C GLN A 25 -8.21 -21.17 -2.86
N GLU A 26 -7.92 -20.18 -3.70
CA GLU A 26 -6.67 -19.43 -3.64
C GLU A 26 -6.47 -18.76 -2.28
N LEU A 27 -7.53 -18.19 -1.71
CA LEU A 27 -7.48 -17.60 -0.37
C LEU A 27 -7.14 -18.66 0.69
N ALA A 28 -7.78 -19.83 0.65
CA ALA A 28 -7.52 -20.92 1.58
C ALA A 28 -6.06 -21.42 1.47
N ASP A 29 -5.58 -21.62 0.25
CA ASP A 29 -4.21 -22.05 -0.03
C ASP A 29 -3.20 -20.99 0.46
N SER A 30 -3.51 -19.70 0.31
CA SER A 30 -2.68 -18.59 0.78
C SER A 30 -2.65 -18.50 2.31
N ILE A 31 -3.76 -18.77 2.99
CA ILE A 31 -3.80 -18.89 4.46
C ILE A 31 -2.93 -20.05 4.91
N HIS A 32 -3.06 -21.21 4.27
CA HIS A 32 -2.22 -22.35 4.56
C HIS A 32 -0.73 -22.02 4.38
N ALA A 33 -0.37 -21.44 3.24
CA ALA A 33 1.01 -21.04 2.94
C ALA A 33 1.55 -20.02 3.94
N ALA A 34 0.73 -19.06 4.40
CA ALA A 34 1.14 -18.09 5.42
C ALA A 34 1.43 -18.75 6.78
N LEU A 35 0.65 -19.76 7.17
CA LEU A 35 0.78 -20.47 8.44
C LEU A 35 1.94 -21.47 8.43
N THR A 36 2.23 -22.08 7.29
CA THR A 36 3.32 -23.06 7.12
C THR A 36 4.61 -22.46 6.58
N MET A 37 4.63 -21.14 6.34
CA MET A 37 5.78 -20.41 5.83
C MET A 37 7.01 -20.58 6.71
N ASP A 38 8.16 -20.79 6.06
CA ASP A 38 9.44 -20.80 6.73
C ASP A 38 9.66 -19.49 7.53
N PRO A 39 10.14 -19.56 8.79
CA PRO A 39 10.32 -18.37 9.62
C PRO A 39 11.20 -17.29 8.98
N GLU A 40 12.21 -17.66 8.20
CA GLU A 40 13.11 -16.70 7.54
C GLU A 40 12.40 -15.96 6.41
N GLU A 41 11.60 -16.67 5.61
CA GLU A 41 10.77 -16.04 4.58
C GLU A 41 9.71 -15.11 5.18
N ARG A 42 9.05 -15.57 6.26
CA ARG A 42 8.07 -14.74 6.97
C ARG A 42 8.71 -13.46 7.51
N ARG A 43 9.94 -13.55 8.03
CA ARG A 43 10.70 -12.39 8.51
C ARG A 43 11.09 -11.45 7.37
N ARG A 44 11.59 -11.96 6.25
CA ARG A 44 11.91 -11.13 5.06
C ARG A 44 10.70 -10.33 4.59
N ARG A 45 9.55 -10.98 4.43
CA ARG A 45 8.29 -10.32 4.05
C ARG A 45 7.85 -9.26 5.05
N HIS A 46 7.94 -9.56 6.35
CA HIS A 46 7.59 -8.60 7.40
C HIS A 46 8.46 -7.34 7.33
N GLU A 47 9.77 -7.48 7.22
CA GLU A 47 10.68 -6.33 7.16
C GLU A 47 10.46 -5.49 5.90
N GLY A 48 10.20 -6.12 4.74
CA GLY A 48 9.86 -5.39 3.52
C GLY A 48 8.57 -4.58 3.64
N LEU A 49 7.49 -5.22 4.13
CA LEU A 49 6.22 -4.52 4.39
C LEU A 49 6.40 -3.36 5.38
N LYS A 50 7.16 -3.58 6.45
CA LYS A 50 7.44 -2.54 7.46
C LYS A 50 8.22 -1.38 6.87
N SER A 51 9.24 -1.65 6.06
CA SER A 51 10.02 -0.62 5.38
C SER A 51 9.14 0.25 4.49
N ILE A 52 8.25 -0.35 3.70
CA ILE A 52 7.35 0.40 2.82
C ILE A 52 6.38 1.26 3.65
N VAL A 53 5.69 0.66 4.62
CA VAL A 53 4.69 1.36 5.44
C VAL A 53 5.30 2.50 6.27
N THR A 54 6.53 2.32 6.77
CA THR A 54 7.19 3.36 7.58
C THR A 54 7.88 4.44 6.76
N SER A 55 8.05 4.24 5.44
CA SER A 55 8.65 5.24 4.55
C SER A 55 7.71 6.41 4.23
N ARG A 56 6.39 6.23 4.38
CA ARG A 56 5.38 7.25 4.08
C ARG A 56 4.74 7.75 5.37
N ASP A 57 5.14 8.95 5.77
CA ASP A 57 4.55 9.66 6.91
C ASP A 57 3.20 10.27 6.51
N PRO A 58 2.08 9.94 7.19
CA PRO A 58 0.80 10.62 6.98
C PRO A 58 0.90 12.15 7.09
N GLY A 59 1.83 12.69 7.89
CA GLY A 59 2.10 14.13 7.98
C GLY A 59 2.59 14.70 6.64
N HIS A 60 3.50 14.00 5.97
CA HIS A 60 3.99 14.40 4.64
C HIS A 60 2.88 14.44 3.61
N TRP A 61 1.98 13.45 3.63
CA TRP A 61 0.82 13.44 2.74
C TRP A 61 -0.10 14.63 2.99
N ILE A 62 -0.38 15.00 4.26
CA ILE A 62 -1.19 16.19 4.57
C ILE A 62 -0.52 17.46 4.02
N ASP A 63 0.79 17.59 4.19
CA ASP A 63 1.55 18.74 3.68
C ASP A 63 1.48 18.84 2.14
N GLU A 64 1.61 17.71 1.44
CA GLU A 64 1.42 17.63 -0.02
C GLU A 64 0.00 18.07 -0.42
N GLN A 65 -1.03 17.55 0.25
CA GLN A 65 -2.41 17.93 -0.04
C GLN A 65 -2.67 19.43 0.18
N LEU A 66 -2.10 20.03 1.25
CA LEU A 66 -2.22 21.46 1.52
C LEU A 66 -1.49 22.30 0.46
N ALA A 67 -0.27 21.89 0.08
CA ALA A 67 0.48 22.56 -0.98
C ALA A 67 -0.26 22.52 -2.32
N ASP A 68 -0.88 21.39 -2.66
CA ASP A 68 -1.69 21.23 -3.88
C ASP A 68 -2.89 22.19 -3.91
N ILE A 69 -3.59 22.32 -2.77
CA ILE A 69 -4.72 23.24 -2.62
C ILE A 69 -4.26 24.69 -2.78
N GLN A 70 -3.16 25.08 -2.11
CA GLN A 70 -2.60 26.44 -2.22
C GLN A 70 -2.18 26.79 -3.65
N ARG A 71 -1.58 25.85 -4.39
CA ARG A 71 -1.21 26.05 -5.80
C ARG A 71 -2.45 26.25 -6.68
N LYS A 72 -3.53 25.50 -6.45
CA LYS A 72 -4.81 25.67 -7.18
C LYS A 72 -5.44 27.03 -6.89
N ASP A 73 -5.43 27.48 -5.65
CA ASP A 73 -6.00 28.78 -5.26
C ASP A 73 -5.22 29.95 -5.88
N THR A 74 -3.88 29.86 -5.86
CA THR A 74 -3.01 30.86 -6.50
C THR A 74 -3.18 30.88 -8.02
N GLY A 75 -3.32 29.71 -8.67
CA GLY A 75 -3.58 29.60 -10.11
C GLY A 75 -4.94 30.15 -10.55
N ARG A 76 -5.94 30.11 -9.67
CA ARG A 76 -7.27 30.71 -9.91
C ARG A 76 -7.21 32.24 -9.87
N ILE A 77 -6.42 32.84 -8.97
CA ILE A 77 -6.28 34.30 -8.91
C ILE A 77 -5.53 34.86 -10.12
N VAL A 78 -4.58 34.12 -10.69
CA VAL A 78 -3.81 34.57 -11.89
C VAL A 78 -4.57 34.31 -13.19
N GLY A 79 -5.49 33.34 -13.24
CA GLY A 79 -6.31 33.04 -14.43
C GLY A 79 -7.54 33.93 -14.63
N ASP A 80 -7.96 34.68 -13.60
CA ASP A 80 -9.13 35.56 -13.61
C ASP A 80 -8.79 37.05 -13.86
N ILE A 81 -7.53 37.37 -14.24
CA ILE A 81 -7.05 38.72 -14.66
C ILE A 81 -6.71 38.69 -16.16
#